data_AF-A0A261TBE7-F1
#
_entry.id   AF-A0A261TBE7-F1
#
_cell.length_a   1.000
_cell.length_b   1.000
_cell.length_c   1.000
_cell.angle_alpha   90.00
_cell.angle_beta   90.00
_cell.angle_gamma   90.00
#
_symmetry.space_group_name_H-M   'P 1'
#
loop_
_entity.id
_entity.type
_entity.pdbx_description
1 polymer ?
#
loop_
_entity_poly.entity_id
_entity_poly.type
_entity_poly.pdbx_seq_one_letter_code
_entity_poly.pdbx_strand_id
1 'polypeptide(L)'
;MQISLYTLPNCEASKLTREAFLRAGIQFSERSAADQSPLEAPVVSTIVDRRIVAWRGHRADMIELLHALVSEGPVPAHGLSDLEEARHAVLTRHQALVQVEEHGAWPQSFLDECGDHALYRGSVVLDWLGY
;
A
#
# COMPACT_ATOMS: atom_id res chain seq x y z
N MET A 1 6.84 0.40 12.13
CA MET A 1 7.02 0.44 10.66
C MET A 1 7.67 1.76 10.28
N GLN A 2 8.71 1.77 9.42
CA GLN A 2 9.38 3.01 8.99
C GLN A 2 8.90 3.41 7.60
N ILE A 3 8.25 4.57 7.50
CA ILE A 3 7.73 5.13 6.25
C ILE A 3 8.66 6.24 5.78
N SER A 4 9.09 6.17 4.52
CA SER A 4 9.87 7.20 3.85
C SER A 4 9.03 7.87 2.76
N LEU A 5 8.99 9.20 2.79
CA LEU A 5 8.39 10.02 1.74
C LEU A 5 9.49 10.77 1.01
N TYR A 6 9.71 10.44 -0.26
CA TYR A 6 10.67 11.12 -1.12
C TYR A 6 9.95 12.21 -1.90
N THR A 7 10.46 13.44 -1.82
CA THR A 7 9.83 14.62 -2.43
C THR A 7 10.81 15.44 -3.27
N LEU A 8 10.26 16.25 -4.17
CA LEU A 8 11.01 17.29 -4.89
C LEU A 8 10.53 18.69 -4.48
N PRO A 9 11.43 19.69 -4.50
CA PRO A 9 11.02 21.08 -4.34
C PRO A 9 10.07 21.49 -5.46
N ASN A 10 9.10 22.35 -5.15
CA ASN A 10 8.10 22.88 -6.09
C ASN A 10 7.23 21.80 -6.79
N CYS A 11 7.16 20.59 -6.25
CA CYS A 11 6.27 19.54 -6.74
C CYS A 11 4.93 19.58 -5.99
N GLU A 12 3.84 19.91 -6.68
CA GLU A 12 2.49 19.97 -6.09
C GLU A 12 2.05 18.63 -5.49
N ALA A 13 2.26 17.53 -6.23
CA ALA A 13 1.93 16.19 -5.74
C ALA A 13 2.70 15.83 -4.45
N SER A 14 3.96 16.29 -4.33
CA SER A 14 4.75 16.12 -3.10
C SER A 14 4.15 16.88 -1.93
N LYS A 15 3.74 18.14 -2.16
CA LYS A 15 3.04 18.96 -1.15
C LYS A 15 1.74 18.30 -0.70
N LEU A 16 0.89 17.88 -1.64
CA LEU A 16 -0.39 17.23 -1.35
C LEU A 16 -0.21 15.93 -0.54
N THR A 17 0.79 15.12 -0.89
CA THR A 17 1.09 13.86 -0.17
C THR A 17 1.59 14.12 1.23
N ARG A 18 2.50 15.10 1.40
CA ARG A 18 2.98 15.51 2.72
C ARG A 18 1.84 15.99 3.61
N GLU A 19 0.98 16.86 3.10
CA GLU A 19 -0.18 17.35 3.86
C GLU A 19 -1.17 16.23 4.20
N ALA A 20 -1.41 15.29 3.29
CA ALA A 20 -2.27 14.15 3.54
C ALA A 20 -1.70 13.23 4.64
N PHE A 21 -0.39 12.98 4.66
CA PHE A 21 0.28 12.23 5.73
C PHE A 21 0.13 12.92 7.08
N LEU A 22 0.37 14.23 7.13
CA LEU A 22 0.21 15.03 8.34
C LEU A 22 -1.23 15.01 8.86
N ARG A 23 -2.23 15.17 7.97
CA ARG A 23 -3.66 15.09 8.34
C ARG A 23 -4.06 13.71 8.86
N ALA A 24 -3.52 12.65 8.25
CA ALA A 24 -3.77 11.27 8.68
C ALA A 24 -2.95 10.87 9.93
N GLY A 25 -2.10 11.75 10.48
CA GLY A 25 -1.27 11.42 11.65
C GLY A 25 -0.18 10.38 11.38
N ILE A 26 0.11 10.08 10.10
CA ILE A 26 1.14 9.10 9.72
C ILE A 26 2.52 9.68 10.04
N GLN A 27 3.32 8.95 10.79
CA GLN A 27 4.71 9.30 11.07
C GLN A 27 5.60 8.86 9.89
N PHE A 28 6.41 9.78 9.34
CA PHE A 28 7.29 9.51 8.20
C PHE A 28 8.61 10.26 8.29
N SER A 29 9.62 9.74 7.60
CA SER A 29 10.86 10.45 7.32
C SER A 29 10.80 11.03 5.91
N GLU A 30 10.97 12.34 5.79
CA GLU A 30 11.07 12.99 4.48
C GLU A 30 12.50 12.94 3.95
N ARG A 31 12.65 12.67 2.65
CA ARG A 31 13.93 12.63 1.94
C ARG A 31 13.82 13.33 0.60
N SER A 32 14.94 13.86 0.10
CA SER A 32 14.99 14.38 -1.26
C SER A 32 14.88 13.22 -2.26
N ALA A 33 14.03 13.37 -3.28
CA ALA A 33 14.01 12.48 -4.44
C ALA A 33 15.02 12.91 -5.53
N ALA A 34 15.76 14.01 -5.34
CA ALA A 34 16.66 14.56 -6.36
C ALA A 34 17.76 13.57 -6.80
N ASP A 35 18.16 12.66 -5.91
CA ASP A 35 19.17 11.64 -6.17
C ASP A 35 18.57 10.31 -6.67
N GLN A 36 17.25 10.24 -6.90
CA GLN A 36 16.60 9.04 -7.40
C GLN A 36 16.60 8.96 -8.93
N SER A 37 16.72 7.75 -9.45
CA SER A 37 16.55 7.43 -10.87
C SER A 37 15.51 6.32 -11.02
N PRO A 38 14.40 6.54 -11.74
CA PRO A 38 14.03 7.80 -12.40
C PRO A 38 13.73 8.93 -11.40
N LEU A 39 13.86 10.18 -11.87
CA LEU A 39 13.53 11.37 -11.08
C LEU A 39 12.01 11.50 -10.99
N GLU A 40 11.42 10.79 -10.04
CA GLU A 40 9.99 10.75 -9.81
C GLU A 40 9.67 11.15 -8.38
N ALA A 41 8.64 11.99 -8.20
CA ALA A 41 8.18 12.40 -6.88
C ALA A 41 6.69 12.78 -6.91
N PRO A 42 5.95 12.54 -5.81
CA PRO A 42 6.42 11.88 -4.59
C PRO A 42 6.59 10.37 -4.79
N VAL A 43 7.49 9.77 -4.02
CA VAL A 43 7.56 8.32 -3.86
C VAL A 43 7.36 8.00 -2.40
N VAL A 44 6.38 7.15 -2.10
CA VAL A 44 6.19 6.61 -0.75
C VAL A 44 6.81 5.22 -0.73
N SER A 45 7.57 4.92 0.31
CA SER A 45 8.18 3.61 0.52
C SER A 45 8.16 3.22 1.99
N THR A 46 7.83 1.97 2.26
CA THR A 46 7.89 1.36 3.59
C THR A 46 8.31 -0.09 3.48
N ILE A 47 8.68 -0.69 4.61
CA ILE A 47 9.00 -2.12 4.71
C ILE A 47 7.94 -2.79 5.57
N VAL A 48 7.28 -3.80 5.01
CA VAL A 48 6.27 -4.65 5.65
C VAL A 48 6.72 -6.09 5.47
N ASP A 49 6.85 -6.85 6.56
CA ASP A 49 7.30 -8.25 6.53
C ASP A 49 8.54 -8.50 5.66
N ARG A 50 9.57 -7.65 5.84
CA ARG A 50 10.84 -7.67 5.09
C ARG A 50 10.71 -7.44 3.58
N ARG A 51 9.55 -6.99 3.10
CA ARG A 51 9.31 -6.62 1.71
C ARG A 51 9.08 -5.13 1.57
N ILE A 52 9.58 -4.58 0.47
CA ILE A 52 9.38 -3.16 0.14
C ILE A 52 7.98 -2.99 -0.43
N VAL A 53 7.23 -2.07 0.13
CA VAL A 53 5.96 -1.58 -0.39
C VAL A 53 6.18 -0.14 -0.80
N ALA A 54 6.01 0.16 -2.08
CA ALA A 54 6.24 1.50 -2.60
C ALA A 54 5.27 1.84 -3.73
N TRP A 55 4.93 3.11 -3.83
CA TRP A 55 4.19 3.66 -4.96
C TRP A 55 4.67 5.08 -5.29
N ARG A 56 4.29 5.54 -6.48
CA ARG A 56 4.65 6.83 -7.04
C ARG A 56 3.41 7.71 -7.16
N GLY A 57 3.63 9.01 -7.11
CA GLY A 57 2.57 10.02 -7.25
C GLY A 57 1.72 10.17 -5.99
N HIS A 58 0.88 11.20 -5.99
CA HIS A 58 -0.12 11.40 -4.94
C HIS A 58 -1.29 10.43 -5.15
N ARG A 59 -1.59 9.59 -4.15
CA ARG A 59 -2.61 8.53 -4.20
C ARG A 59 -3.40 8.48 -2.90
N ALA A 60 -4.46 9.27 -2.78
CA ALA A 60 -5.23 9.40 -1.53
C ALA A 60 -5.75 8.04 -1.01
N ASP A 61 -6.17 7.16 -1.91
CA ASP A 61 -6.59 5.78 -1.64
C ASP A 61 -5.47 4.95 -0.98
N MET A 62 -4.23 5.04 -1.48
CA MET A 62 -3.09 4.34 -0.89
C MET A 62 -2.67 4.93 0.45
N ILE A 63 -2.83 6.25 0.64
CA ILE A 63 -2.57 6.91 1.92
C ILE A 63 -3.55 6.43 2.99
N GLU A 64 -4.83 6.27 2.64
CA GLU A 64 -5.84 5.72 3.53
C GLU A 64 -5.51 4.28 3.95
N LEU A 65 -5.15 3.42 2.99
CA LEU A 65 -4.73 2.04 3.28
C LEU A 65 -3.45 1.99 4.11
N LEU A 66 -2.48 2.88 3.85
CA LEU A 66 -1.28 2.95 4.67
C LEU A 66 -1.60 3.37 6.10
N HIS A 67 -2.53 4.31 6.31
CA HIS A 67 -2.97 4.70 7.65
C HIS A 67 -3.59 3.51 8.40
N ALA A 68 -4.51 2.78 7.77
CA ALA A 68 -5.09 1.57 8.35
C ALA A 68 -4.02 0.52 8.67
N LEU A 69 -3.07 0.28 7.76
CA LEU A 69 -1.94 -0.62 7.98
C LEU A 69 -1.04 -0.20 9.14
N VAL A 70 -0.81 1.11 9.34
CA VAL A 70 -0.05 1.64 10.48
C VAL A 70 -0.80 1.39 11.79
N SER A 71 -2.12 1.55 11.78
CA SER A 71 -2.98 1.44 12.96
C SER A 71 -3.22 0.00 13.39
N GLU A 72 -3.54 -0.87 12.43
CA GLU A 72 -3.99 -2.25 12.68
C GLU A 72 -2.84 -3.26 12.58
N GLY A 73 -1.78 -2.91 11.83
CA GLY A 73 -0.66 -3.79 11.54
C GLY A 73 -0.90 -4.68 10.31
N PRO A 74 0.15 -5.37 9.82
CA PRO A 74 0.04 -6.27 8.69
C PRO A 74 -0.67 -7.58 9.05
N VAL A 75 -1.30 -8.19 8.05
CA VAL A 75 -1.88 -9.53 8.18
C VAL A 75 -0.78 -10.57 8.46
N PRO A 76 -0.91 -11.42 9.49
CA PRO A 76 0.06 -12.48 9.77
C PRO A 76 0.20 -13.50 8.64
N ALA A 77 1.34 -14.19 8.58
CA ALA A 77 1.59 -15.20 7.56
C ALA A 77 0.60 -16.39 7.56
N HIS A 78 -0.05 -16.66 8.70
CA HIS A 78 -1.08 -17.69 8.83
C HIS A 78 -2.50 -17.17 8.54
N GLY A 79 -2.61 -15.93 8.02
CA GLY A 79 -3.88 -15.29 7.70
C GLY A 79 -4.63 -14.79 8.94
N LEU A 80 -5.89 -14.40 8.70
CA LEU A 80 -6.87 -14.04 9.72
C LEU A 80 -7.92 -15.16 9.79
N SER A 81 -8.38 -15.48 10.99
CA SER A 81 -9.37 -16.55 11.21
C SER A 81 -10.81 -16.10 11.03
N ASP A 82 -11.07 -14.79 11.08
CA ASP A 82 -12.39 -14.19 10.99
C ASP A 82 -12.58 -13.48 9.66
N LEU A 83 -13.75 -13.67 9.03
CA LEU A 83 -14.05 -13.12 7.70
C LEU A 83 -14.22 -11.60 7.74
N GLU A 84 -14.84 -11.06 8.78
CA GLU A 84 -15.02 -9.61 8.91
C GLU A 84 -13.67 -8.93 9.13
N GLU A 85 -12.81 -9.50 9.98
CA GLU A 85 -11.43 -9.05 10.13
C GLU A 85 -10.68 -9.13 8.80
N ALA A 86 -10.81 -10.23 8.05
CA ALA A 86 -10.17 -10.39 6.75
C ALA A 86 -10.67 -9.37 5.72
N ARG A 87 -11.96 -8.99 5.73
CA ARG A 87 -12.52 -7.97 4.84
C ARG A 87 -11.96 -6.58 5.13
N HIS A 88 -11.73 -6.24 6.39
CA HIS A 88 -11.24 -4.92 6.78
C HIS A 88 -9.72 -4.78 6.71
N ALA A 89 -8.99 -5.89 6.79
CA ALA A 89 -7.53 -5.88 6.80
C ALA A 89 -6.89 -5.23 5.57
N VAL A 90 -5.68 -4.69 5.75
CA VAL A 90 -4.86 -4.18 4.66
C VAL A 90 -3.80 -5.20 4.26
N LEU A 91 -3.83 -5.59 3.00
CA LEU A 91 -2.89 -6.53 2.40
C LEU A 91 -1.85 -5.76 1.59
N THR A 92 -0.58 -6.18 1.70
CA THR A 92 0.41 -5.79 0.69
C THR A 92 0.10 -6.46 -0.64
N ARG A 93 0.58 -5.89 -1.75
CA ARG A 93 0.51 -6.53 -3.07
C ARG A 93 0.95 -7.98 -3.05
N HIS A 94 2.06 -8.27 -2.36
CA HIS A 94 2.56 -9.64 -2.26
C HIS A 94 1.57 -10.58 -1.55
N GLN A 95 1.01 -10.15 -0.42
CA GLN A 95 0.01 -10.94 0.30
C GLN A 95 -1.26 -11.17 -0.53
N ALA A 96 -1.75 -10.13 -1.22
CA ALA A 96 -2.89 -10.26 -2.12
C ALA A 96 -2.64 -11.30 -3.23
N LEU A 97 -1.46 -11.25 -3.87
CA LEU A 97 -1.13 -12.21 -4.92
C LEU A 97 -0.95 -13.64 -4.39
N VAL A 98 -0.34 -13.82 -3.22
CA VAL A 98 -0.24 -15.14 -2.57
C VAL A 98 -1.64 -15.71 -2.32
N GLN A 99 -2.57 -14.89 -1.79
CA GLN A 99 -3.95 -15.33 -1.57
C GLN A 99 -4.65 -15.74 -2.87
N VAL A 100 -4.47 -14.97 -3.95
CA VAL A 100 -5.00 -15.31 -5.28
C VAL A 100 -4.44 -16.64 -5.79
N GLU A 101 -3.13 -16.86 -5.66
CA GLU A 101 -2.46 -18.10 -6.08
C GLU A 101 -2.92 -19.31 -5.24
N GLU A 102 -3.07 -19.15 -3.92
CA GLU A 102 -3.54 -20.20 -3.01
C GLU A 102 -4.97 -20.66 -3.34
N HIS A 103 -5.79 -19.79 -3.93
CA HIS A 103 -7.13 -20.09 -4.42
C HIS A 103 -7.16 -20.63 -5.86
N GLY A 104 -6.00 -20.88 -6.47
CA GLY A 104 -5.89 -21.43 -7.83
C GLY A 104 -6.27 -20.45 -8.94
N ALA A 105 -6.36 -19.15 -8.64
CA ALA A 105 -6.68 -18.12 -9.60
C ALA A 105 -5.41 -17.47 -10.19
N TRP A 106 -5.55 -16.78 -11.33
CA TRP A 106 -4.41 -16.20 -12.05
C TRP A 106 -4.08 -14.79 -11.54
N PRO A 107 -2.87 -14.53 -11.00
CA PRO A 107 -2.48 -13.23 -10.47
C PRO A 107 -2.64 -12.06 -11.44
N GLN A 108 -2.33 -12.26 -12.72
CA GLN A 108 -2.43 -11.17 -13.69
C GLN A 108 -3.90 -10.75 -13.90
N SER A 109 -4.85 -11.70 -13.91
CA SER A 109 -6.27 -11.38 -14.04
C SER A 109 -6.75 -10.49 -12.90
N PHE A 110 -6.33 -10.79 -11.66
CA PHE A 110 -6.61 -9.94 -10.51
C PHE A 110 -6.04 -8.52 -10.68
N LEU A 111 -4.78 -8.40 -11.10
CA LEU A 111 -4.14 -7.09 -11.30
C LEU A 111 -4.77 -6.28 -12.43
N ASP A 112 -5.22 -6.94 -13.50
CA ASP A 112 -5.87 -6.29 -14.64
C ASP A 112 -7.26 -5.76 -14.25
N GLU A 113 -7.99 -6.47 -13.39
CA GLU A 113 -9.36 -6.10 -12.97
C GLU A 113 -9.39 -5.17 -11.76
N CYS A 114 -8.54 -5.40 -10.76
CA CYS A 114 -8.51 -4.63 -9.51
C CYS A 114 -7.42 -3.54 -9.49
N GLY A 115 -6.57 -3.49 -10.52
CA GLY A 115 -5.46 -2.56 -10.65
C GLY A 115 -4.19 -3.04 -9.94
N ASP A 116 -3.01 -2.69 -10.48
CA ASP A 116 -1.72 -2.95 -9.83
C ASP A 116 -1.42 -1.88 -8.77
N HIS A 117 -1.66 -2.23 -7.50
CA HIS A 117 -1.56 -1.34 -6.35
C HIS A 117 -0.59 -1.90 -5.32
N ALA A 118 0.06 -1.01 -4.57
CA ALA A 118 1.02 -1.41 -3.55
C ALA A 118 0.34 -2.05 -2.33
N LEU A 119 -0.89 -1.62 -2.04
CA LEU A 119 -1.75 -2.07 -0.95
C LEU A 119 -3.15 -2.35 -1.48
N TYR A 120 -3.83 -3.32 -0.87
CA TYR A 120 -5.22 -3.68 -1.14
C TYR A 120 -5.99 -3.75 0.16
N ARG A 121 -7.29 -3.45 0.10
CA ARG A 121 -8.21 -3.84 1.17
C ARG A 121 -8.58 -5.31 0.99
N GLY A 122 -8.68 -6.05 2.09
CA GLY A 122 -9.00 -7.47 2.04
C GLY A 122 -10.33 -7.76 1.34
N SER A 123 -11.33 -6.90 1.52
CA SER A 123 -12.60 -6.99 0.78
C SER A 123 -12.41 -7.01 -0.74
N VAL A 124 -11.47 -6.24 -1.31
CA VAL A 124 -11.21 -6.24 -2.76
C VAL A 124 -10.75 -7.61 -3.23
N VAL A 125 -9.87 -8.26 -2.47
CA VAL A 125 -9.36 -9.60 -2.80
C VAL A 125 -10.44 -10.65 -2.62
N LEU A 126 -11.18 -10.60 -1.51
CA LEU A 126 -12.24 -11.55 -1.19
C LEU A 126 -13.42 -11.47 -2.15
N ASP A 127 -13.89 -10.26 -2.45
CA ASP A 127 -15.00 -10.03 -3.39
C ASP A 127 -14.62 -10.51 -4.80
N TRP A 128 -13.36 -10.31 -5.21
CA TRP A 128 -12.85 -10.80 -6.50
C TRP A 128 -12.77 -12.33 -6.55
N LEU A 129 -12.42 -12.98 -5.43
CA LEU A 129 -12.43 -14.43 -5.28
C LEU A 129 -13.84 -15.03 -5.12
N GLY A 130 -14.88 -14.20 -4.95
CA GLY A 130 -16.27 -14.62 -4.85
C GLY A 130 -16.77 -14.93 -3.44
N TYR A 131 -16.15 -14.34 -2.40
CA TYR A 131 -16.60 -14.41 -1.00
C TYR A 131 -17.41 -13.19 -0.57
#